data_AF-A0A6M3KVG6-F1
#
_entry.id   AF-A0A6M3KVG6-F1
#
_cell.length_a   1.000
_cell.length_b   1.000
_cell.length_c   1.000
_cell.angle_alpha   90.00
_cell.angle_beta   90.00
_cell.angle_gamma   90.00
#
_symmetry.space_group_name_H-M   'P 1'
#
loop_
_entity.id
_entity.type
_entity.pdbx_description
1 polymer ?
#
loop_
_entity_poly.entity_id
_entity_poly.type
_entity_poly.pdbx_seq_one_letter_code
_entity_poly.pdbx_strand_id
1 'polypeptide(L)'
;MPYPQEHSCRISPPENYEKFRRGKRKHEGKEYSVIYGKLKDENKWEDQAFRYDKEVWEADDAKTHCKDHDGTFEAATDTEKTLVFANQAKMALAAIETALAAVKDLVTRIEALAALRRKEGRVFSNTNRRLLADLREEILKVAKVIDELLEATKPEDGNEDGEKMTSLALIVSGLKAENEGFDIKQAEGRIEAKLEQLRK
;
A
#
# COMPACT_ATOMS: atom_id res chain seq x y z
N MET A 1 -17.43 12.84 -10.21
CA MET A 1 -16.02 12.42 -10.07
C MET A 1 -15.12 13.64 -10.09
N PRO A 2 -14.39 13.90 -9.00
CA PRO A 2 -13.45 15.01 -8.89
C PRO A 2 -12.19 14.74 -9.72
N TYR A 3 -11.43 15.78 -10.02
CA TYR A 3 -10.09 15.59 -10.60
C TYR A 3 -9.13 15.10 -9.52
N PRO A 4 -8.10 14.30 -9.85
CA PRO A 4 -7.19 13.74 -8.84
C PRO A 4 -6.44 14.78 -7.98
N GLN A 5 -6.33 16.02 -8.48
CA GLN A 5 -5.63 17.11 -7.81
C GLN A 5 -6.58 18.16 -7.21
N GLU A 6 -7.90 17.99 -7.34
CA GLU A 6 -8.86 19.01 -6.89
C GLU A 6 -10.03 18.42 -6.11
N HIS A 7 -10.25 18.91 -4.90
CA HIS A 7 -11.53 18.71 -4.22
C HIS A 7 -12.65 19.42 -5.01
N SER A 8 -13.85 18.86 -4.98
CA SER A 8 -15.00 19.33 -5.73
C SER A 8 -16.11 19.77 -4.79
N CYS A 9 -16.70 20.93 -5.07
CA CYS A 9 -17.97 21.34 -4.50
C CYS A 9 -18.99 21.55 -5.61
N ARG A 10 -20.12 20.86 -5.56
CA ARG A 10 -21.24 21.02 -6.51
C ARG A 10 -22.32 21.89 -5.88
N ILE A 11 -22.55 23.09 -6.42
CA ILE A 11 -23.62 23.99 -5.95
C ILE A 11 -24.93 23.65 -6.67
N SER A 12 -24.86 23.42 -7.98
CA SER A 12 -26.04 23.15 -8.80
C SER A 12 -25.73 22.14 -9.93
N PRO A 13 -26.71 21.31 -10.33
CA PRO A 13 -26.56 20.36 -11.44
C PRO A 13 -26.10 21.04 -12.74
N PRO A 14 -25.12 20.49 -13.47
CA PRO A 14 -24.66 21.07 -14.73
C PRO A 14 -25.76 21.11 -15.81
N GLU A 15 -26.77 20.26 -15.72
CA GLU A 15 -27.88 20.18 -16.69
C GLU A 15 -28.74 21.45 -16.76
N ASN A 16 -28.68 22.30 -15.73
CA ASN A 16 -29.40 23.59 -15.68
C ASN A 16 -28.76 24.67 -16.57
N TYR A 17 -27.55 24.44 -17.06
CA TYR A 17 -26.73 25.47 -17.72
C TYR A 17 -26.45 25.13 -19.20
N GLU A 18 -26.32 26.17 -20.02
CA GLU A 18 -25.94 26.07 -21.44
C GLU A 18 -24.46 26.35 -21.70
N LYS A 19 -23.82 27.15 -20.84
CA LYS A 19 -22.41 27.55 -21.01
C LYS A 19 -21.70 27.57 -19.66
N PHE A 20 -20.41 27.28 -19.69
CA PHE A 20 -19.56 27.27 -18.51
C PHE A 20 -18.35 28.19 -18.70
N ARG A 21 -17.93 28.84 -17.62
CA ARG A 21 -16.68 29.62 -17.56
C ARG A 21 -15.95 29.31 -16.26
N ARG A 22 -14.63 29.14 -16.31
CA ARG A 22 -13.79 29.01 -15.11
C ARG A 22 -13.20 30.36 -14.74
N GLY A 23 -13.20 30.68 -13.45
CA GLY A 23 -12.48 31.81 -12.86
C GLY A 23 -11.80 31.40 -11.56
N LYS A 24 -11.15 32.36 -10.90
CA LYS A 24 -10.44 32.16 -9.63
C LYS A 24 -10.96 33.15 -8.59
N ARG A 25 -11.04 32.73 -7.34
CA ARG A 25 -11.36 33.55 -6.17
C ARG A 25 -10.45 33.15 -5.01
N LYS A 26 -10.45 33.96 -3.94
CA LYS A 26 -9.70 33.68 -2.71
C LYS A 26 -10.63 33.71 -1.53
N HIS A 27 -10.42 32.80 -0.59
CA HIS A 27 -11.06 32.77 0.71
C HIS A 27 -9.97 32.50 1.74
N GLU A 28 -9.86 33.35 2.76
CA GLU A 28 -8.82 33.25 3.81
C GLU A 28 -7.39 33.14 3.24
N GLY A 29 -7.10 33.83 2.14
CA GLY A 29 -5.81 33.80 1.47
C GLY A 29 -5.56 32.57 0.58
N LYS A 30 -6.39 31.52 0.66
CA LYS A 30 -6.33 30.33 -0.19
C LYS A 30 -7.08 30.56 -1.50
N GLU A 31 -6.43 30.30 -2.63
CA GLU A 31 -7.06 30.42 -3.95
C GLU A 31 -7.89 29.19 -4.28
N TYR A 32 -9.08 29.38 -4.86
CA TYR A 32 -9.93 28.32 -5.37
C TYR A 32 -10.50 28.71 -6.72
N SER A 33 -10.82 27.70 -7.54
CA SER A 33 -11.46 27.94 -8.84
C SER A 33 -12.98 27.93 -8.71
N VAL A 34 -13.62 28.86 -9.39
CA VAL A 34 -15.08 28.92 -9.52
C VAL A 34 -15.48 28.56 -10.94
N ILE A 35 -16.41 27.63 -11.09
CA ILE A 35 -17.08 27.31 -12.33
C ILE A 35 -18.40 28.07 -12.34
N TYR A 36 -18.52 29.02 -13.25
CA TYR A 36 -19.74 29.77 -13.52
C TYR A 36 -20.56 29.04 -14.57
N GLY A 37 -21.85 28.87 -14.33
CA GLY A 37 -22.83 28.35 -15.29
C GLY A 37 -23.73 29.48 -15.79
N LYS A 38 -24.01 29.50 -17.10
CA LYS A 38 -25.04 30.36 -17.70
C LYS A 38 -26.34 29.57 -17.84
N LEU A 39 -27.43 30.03 -17.25
CA LEU A 39 -28.72 29.36 -17.28
C LEU A 39 -29.28 29.30 -18.72
N LYS A 40 -30.01 28.22 -19.05
CA LYS A 40 -30.54 27.98 -20.41
C LYS A 40 -31.57 29.02 -20.85
N ASP A 41 -32.42 29.45 -19.94
CA ASP A 41 -33.57 30.32 -20.24
C ASP A 41 -33.40 31.75 -19.68
N GLU A 42 -32.27 32.03 -19.04
CA GLU A 42 -31.97 33.34 -18.46
C GLU A 42 -30.59 33.81 -18.94
N ASN A 43 -30.44 35.10 -19.28
CA ASN A 43 -29.13 35.68 -19.56
C ASN A 43 -28.35 35.98 -18.26
N LYS A 44 -28.32 35.01 -17.34
CA LYS A 44 -27.77 35.10 -16.00
C LYS A 44 -26.67 34.07 -15.80
N TRP A 45 -25.58 34.51 -15.17
CA TRP A 45 -24.48 33.66 -14.74
C TRP A 45 -24.51 33.51 -13.23
N GLU A 46 -24.25 32.29 -12.75
CA GLU A 46 -24.16 32.01 -11.32
C GLU A 46 -23.09 30.95 -11.04
N ASP A 47 -22.72 30.83 -9.76
CA ASP A 47 -21.73 29.86 -9.30
C ASP A 47 -22.33 28.45 -9.38
N GLN A 48 -21.73 27.60 -10.21
CA GLN A 48 -22.20 26.24 -10.44
C GLN A 48 -21.43 25.21 -9.59
N ALA A 49 -20.13 25.45 -9.44
CA ALA A 49 -19.25 24.58 -8.67
C ALA A 49 -17.97 25.30 -8.26
N PHE A 50 -17.35 24.80 -7.20
CA PHE A 50 -15.99 25.19 -6.80
C PHE A 50 -15.03 24.01 -6.95
N ARG A 51 -13.78 24.32 -7.27
CA ARG A 51 -12.66 23.39 -7.28
C ARG A 51 -11.56 23.92 -6.37
N TYR A 52 -11.07 23.07 -5.49
CA TYR A 52 -10.04 23.43 -4.52
C TYR A 52 -8.80 22.58 -4.81
N ASP A 53 -7.68 23.23 -5.06
CA ASP A 53 -6.41 22.53 -5.22
C ASP A 53 -6.03 21.85 -3.91
N LYS A 54 -5.78 20.53 -3.95
CA LYS A 54 -5.47 19.74 -2.75
C LYS A 54 -4.12 20.09 -2.12
N GLU A 55 -3.24 20.79 -2.85
CA GLU A 55 -1.96 21.29 -2.30
C GLU A 55 -2.15 22.58 -1.47
N VAL A 56 -3.27 23.29 -1.67
CA VAL A 56 -3.57 24.57 -1.01
C VAL A 56 -4.68 24.43 0.02
N TRP A 57 -5.63 23.53 -0.26
CA TRP A 57 -6.81 23.29 0.56
C TRP A 57 -6.77 21.88 1.13
N GLU A 58 -6.73 21.81 2.46
CA GLU A 58 -7.04 20.57 3.16
C GLU A 58 -8.50 20.15 2.91
N ALA A 59 -8.75 18.85 2.91
CA ALA A 59 -10.06 18.31 2.57
C ALA A 59 -11.18 18.84 3.49
N ASP A 60 -10.90 18.99 4.78
CA ASP A 60 -11.87 19.47 5.77
C ASP A 60 -12.18 20.96 5.62
N ASP A 61 -11.18 21.78 5.29
CA ASP A 61 -11.37 23.21 5.00
C ASP A 61 -12.23 23.40 3.73
N ALA A 62 -11.90 22.65 2.68
CA ALA A 62 -12.63 22.69 1.42
C ALA A 62 -14.09 22.20 1.57
N LYS A 63 -14.30 21.20 2.43
CA LYS A 63 -15.63 20.67 2.79
C LYS A 63 -16.44 21.69 3.57
N THR A 64 -15.82 22.41 4.50
CA THR A 64 -16.47 23.46 5.30
C THR A 64 -16.89 24.61 4.39
N HIS A 65 -15.97 25.15 3.59
CA HIS A 65 -16.28 26.20 2.62
C HIS A 65 -17.35 25.76 1.60
N CYS A 66 -17.34 24.49 1.18
CA CYS A 66 -18.40 23.96 0.31
C CYS A 66 -19.79 24.00 0.97
N LYS A 67 -19.88 23.63 2.24
CA LYS A 67 -21.14 23.64 3.00
C LYS A 67 -21.66 25.05 3.24
N ASP A 68 -20.78 26.01 3.49
CA ASP A 68 -21.15 27.43 3.65
C ASP A 68 -21.79 28.03 2.38
N HIS A 69 -21.64 27.34 1.26
CA HIS A 69 -22.25 27.66 -0.03
C HIS A 69 -23.34 26.66 -0.46
N ASP A 70 -23.89 25.88 0.47
CA ASP A 70 -24.97 24.91 0.23
C ASP A 70 -24.62 23.84 -0.82
N GLY A 71 -23.34 23.52 -0.98
CA GLY A 71 -22.85 22.58 -1.97
C GLY A 71 -22.62 21.15 -1.47
N THR A 72 -22.56 20.22 -2.42
CA THR A 72 -22.17 18.81 -2.18
C THR A 72 -20.68 18.62 -2.42
N PHE A 73 -19.95 18.17 -1.41
CA PHE A 73 -18.50 17.99 -1.43
C PHE A 73 -18.08 16.57 -1.88
N GLU A 74 -17.07 16.49 -2.74
CA GLU A 74 -16.31 15.27 -3.05
C GLU A 74 -14.81 15.56 -2.88
N ALA A 75 -14.09 14.76 -2.09
CA ALA A 75 -12.66 14.93 -1.90
C ALA A 75 -11.87 14.53 -3.17
N ALA A 76 -10.71 15.16 -3.40
CA ALA A 76 -9.78 14.74 -4.44
C ALA A 76 -9.41 13.26 -4.24
N THR A 77 -9.46 12.46 -5.30
CA THR A 77 -9.00 11.08 -5.26
C THR A 77 -7.51 11.03 -5.52
N ASP A 78 -6.71 10.49 -4.59
CA ASP A 78 -5.26 10.37 -4.76
C ASP A 78 -4.91 9.15 -5.63
N THR A 79 -5.44 9.12 -6.86
CA THR A 79 -5.43 7.97 -7.77
C THR A 79 -4.01 7.48 -8.06
N GLU A 80 -3.03 8.38 -8.10
CA GLU A 80 -1.62 8.02 -8.28
C GLU A 80 -1.06 7.22 -7.09
N LYS A 81 -1.28 7.68 -5.86
CA LYS A 81 -0.84 6.93 -4.68
C LYS A 81 -1.52 5.57 -4.60
N THR A 82 -2.84 5.53 -4.81
CA THR A 82 -3.61 4.27 -4.79
C THR A 82 -3.09 3.27 -5.83
N LEU A 83 -2.74 3.72 -7.04
CA LEU A 83 -2.16 2.88 -8.08
C LEU A 83 -0.74 2.41 -7.74
N VAL A 84 0.09 3.27 -7.15
CA VAL A 84 1.45 2.91 -6.71
C VAL A 84 1.39 1.85 -5.61
N PHE A 85 0.55 2.02 -4.60
CA PHE A 85 0.36 1.03 -3.54
C PHE A 85 -0.16 -0.30 -4.09
N ALA A 86 -1.15 -0.27 -4.99
CA ALA A 86 -1.69 -1.48 -5.60
C ALA A 86 -0.63 -2.24 -6.41
N ASN A 87 0.22 -1.51 -7.17
CA ASN A 87 1.30 -2.12 -7.94
C ASN A 87 2.40 -2.70 -7.04
N GLN A 88 2.79 -1.98 -5.98
CA GLN A 88 3.75 -2.47 -4.99
C GLN A 88 3.24 -3.73 -4.28
N ALA A 89 1.98 -3.73 -3.84
CA ALA A 89 1.34 -4.89 -3.22
C ALA A 89 1.32 -6.11 -4.16
N LYS A 90 1.01 -5.89 -5.44
CA LYS A 90 1.01 -6.95 -6.45
C LYS A 90 2.41 -7.54 -6.68
N MET A 91 3.45 -6.71 -6.71
CA MET A 91 4.83 -7.19 -6.80
C MET A 91 5.26 -7.97 -5.55
N ALA A 92 4.91 -7.47 -4.37
CA ALA A 92 5.19 -8.16 -3.11
C ALA A 92 4.50 -9.53 -3.06
N LEU A 93 3.24 -9.62 -3.46
CA LEU A 93 2.49 -10.87 -3.52
C LEU A 93 3.16 -11.89 -4.46
N ALA A 94 3.57 -11.48 -5.65
CA ALA A 94 4.26 -12.36 -6.60
C ALA A 94 5.61 -12.87 -6.05
N ALA A 95 6.35 -12.02 -5.33
CA ALA A 95 7.60 -12.42 -4.67
C ALA A 95 7.33 -13.45 -3.55
N ILE A 96 6.28 -13.23 -2.75
CA ILE A 96 5.85 -14.16 -1.69
C ILE A 96 5.46 -15.52 -2.28
N GLU A 97 4.68 -15.55 -3.36
CA GLU A 97 4.29 -16.78 -4.04
C GLU A 97 5.52 -17.56 -4.55
N THR A 98 6.48 -16.86 -5.12
CA THR A 98 7.74 -17.43 -5.61
C THR A 98 8.56 -18.02 -4.47
N ALA A 99 8.73 -17.27 -3.37
CA ALA A 99 9.45 -17.74 -2.19
C ALA A 99 8.78 -18.96 -1.56
N LEU A 100 7.44 -18.94 -1.46
CA LEU A 100 6.67 -20.06 -0.93
C LEU A 100 6.83 -21.33 -1.78
N ALA A 101 6.85 -21.20 -3.11
CA ALA A 101 7.09 -22.32 -4.01
C ALA A 101 8.50 -22.92 -3.81
N ALA A 102 9.53 -22.07 -3.69
CA ALA A 102 10.91 -22.51 -3.45
C ALA A 102 11.05 -23.22 -2.10
N VAL A 103 10.44 -22.69 -1.03
CA VAL A 103 10.45 -23.32 0.30
C VAL A 103 9.76 -24.69 0.27
N LYS A 104 8.60 -24.82 -0.41
CA LYS A 104 7.89 -26.10 -0.56
C LYS A 104 8.74 -27.16 -1.27
N ASP A 105 9.42 -26.78 -2.35
CA ASP A 105 10.33 -27.69 -3.07
C ASP A 105 11.50 -28.14 -2.17
N LEU A 106 12.14 -27.21 -1.45
CA LEU A 106 13.22 -27.52 -0.52
C LEU A 106 12.79 -28.49 0.59
N VAL A 107 11.62 -28.26 1.21
CA VAL A 107 11.06 -29.15 2.23
C VAL A 107 10.87 -30.56 1.67
N THR A 108 10.27 -30.68 0.49
CA THR A 108 10.05 -31.98 -0.18
C THR A 108 11.36 -32.73 -0.42
N ARG A 109 12.41 -32.03 -0.86
CA ARG A 109 13.75 -32.64 -1.07
C ARG A 109 14.38 -33.09 0.25
N ILE A 110 14.26 -32.29 1.32
CA ILE A 110 14.77 -32.64 2.65
C ILE A 110 14.08 -33.90 3.19
N GLU A 111 12.76 -33.99 3.03
CA GLU A 111 11.98 -35.17 3.43
C GLU A 111 12.40 -36.43 2.67
N ALA A 112 12.59 -36.33 1.35
CA ALA A 112 13.05 -37.44 0.53
C ALA A 112 14.45 -37.93 0.97
N LEU A 113 15.38 -37.01 1.24
CA LEU A 113 16.71 -37.33 1.76
C LEU A 113 16.65 -37.96 3.15
N ALA A 114 15.80 -37.45 4.03
CA ALA A 114 15.60 -38.00 5.36
C ALA A 114 15.03 -39.43 5.31
N ALA A 115 14.12 -39.70 4.37
CA ALA A 115 13.57 -41.03 4.14
C ALA A 115 14.62 -42.01 3.61
N LEU A 116 15.45 -41.60 2.65
CA LEU A 116 16.55 -42.41 2.13
C LEU A 116 17.56 -42.76 3.22
N ARG A 117 18.01 -41.77 4.00
CA ARG A 117 18.95 -42.00 5.10
C ARG A 117 18.41 -42.96 6.15
N ARG A 118 17.12 -42.84 6.51
CA ARG A 118 16.45 -43.80 7.40
C ARG A 118 16.48 -45.23 6.85
N LYS A 119 16.22 -45.42 5.56
CA LYS A 119 16.30 -46.76 4.92
C LYS A 119 17.72 -47.34 4.97
N GLU A 120 18.75 -46.49 4.89
CA GLU A 120 20.16 -46.88 5.00
C GLU A 120 20.65 -47.05 6.45
N GLY A 121 19.80 -46.86 7.47
CA GLY A 121 20.22 -46.85 8.88
C GLY A 121 21.12 -45.67 9.25
N ARG A 122 21.19 -44.65 8.40
CA ARG A 122 22.02 -43.46 8.56
C ARG A 122 21.18 -42.29 9.08
N VAL A 123 21.83 -41.39 9.81
CA VAL A 123 21.21 -40.15 10.30
C VAL A 123 21.94 -38.93 9.74
N PHE A 124 21.29 -37.77 9.76
CA PHE A 124 21.97 -36.52 9.45
C PHE A 124 23.13 -36.28 10.43
N SER A 125 24.26 -35.82 9.90
CA SER A 125 25.40 -35.33 10.69
C SER A 125 24.99 -34.14 11.57
N ASN A 126 25.74 -33.90 12.65
CA ASN A 126 25.49 -32.77 13.55
C ASN A 126 25.51 -31.42 12.83
N THR A 127 26.40 -31.24 11.85
CA THR A 127 26.45 -30.03 11.00
C THR A 127 25.15 -29.82 10.25
N ASN A 128 24.62 -30.87 9.60
CA ASN A 128 23.37 -30.77 8.84
C ASN A 128 22.17 -30.54 9.76
N ARG A 129 22.16 -31.16 10.95
CA ARG A 129 21.12 -30.92 11.96
C ARG A 129 21.13 -29.47 12.44
N ARG A 130 22.31 -28.88 12.65
CA ARG A 130 22.45 -27.47 13.03
C ARG A 130 21.93 -26.54 11.94
N LEU A 131 22.32 -26.77 10.68
CA LEU A 131 21.80 -25.98 9.55
C LEU A 131 20.27 -26.02 9.44
N LEU A 132 19.65 -27.19 9.68
CA LEU A 132 18.20 -27.32 9.70
C LEU A 132 17.56 -26.59 10.91
N ALA A 133 18.22 -26.59 12.07
CA ALA A 133 17.77 -25.85 13.23
C ALA A 133 17.84 -24.33 13.01
N ASP A 134 18.94 -23.84 12.44
CA ASP A 134 19.13 -22.42 12.10
C ASP A 134 18.07 -21.98 11.07
N LEU A 135 17.85 -22.78 10.01
CA LEU A 135 16.79 -22.51 9.02
C LEU A 135 15.39 -22.46 9.65
N ARG A 136 15.10 -23.38 10.58
CA ARG A 136 13.82 -23.40 11.30
C ARG A 136 13.64 -22.11 12.12
N GLU A 137 14.69 -21.64 12.78
CA GLU A 137 14.63 -20.41 13.56
C GLU A 137 14.30 -19.20 12.69
N GLU A 138 14.95 -19.08 11.52
CA GLU A 138 14.66 -18.00 10.57
C GLU A 138 13.23 -18.07 10.02
N ILE A 139 12.73 -19.27 9.70
CA ILE A 139 11.32 -19.44 9.27
C ILE A 139 10.35 -18.99 10.38
N LEU A 140 10.66 -19.26 11.65
CA LEU A 140 9.81 -18.83 12.77
C LEU A 140 9.82 -17.30 12.96
N LYS A 141 10.96 -16.64 12.72
CA LYS A 141 11.03 -15.16 12.73
C LYS A 141 10.12 -14.58 11.64
N VAL A 142 10.19 -15.13 10.43
CA VAL A 142 9.32 -14.73 9.31
C VAL A 142 7.85 -14.96 9.64
N ALA A 143 7.50 -16.12 10.22
CA ALA A 143 6.12 -16.41 10.63
C ALA A 143 5.59 -15.38 11.64
N LYS A 144 6.40 -15.00 12.64
CA LYS A 144 6.04 -13.96 13.62
C LYS A 144 5.75 -12.61 12.97
N VAL A 145 6.59 -12.17 12.03
CA VAL A 145 6.37 -10.91 11.29
C VAL A 145 5.07 -10.97 10.48
N ILE A 146 4.78 -12.11 9.85
CA ILE A 146 3.53 -12.29 9.10
C ILE A 146 2.33 -12.21 10.04
N ASP A 147 2.38 -12.85 11.21
CA ASP A 147 1.29 -12.80 12.19
C ASP A 147 1.05 -11.36 12.69
N GLU A 148 2.11 -10.61 12.97
CA GLU A 148 2.02 -9.19 13.36
C GLU A 148 1.40 -8.33 12.25
N LEU A 149 1.77 -8.57 11.00
CA LEU A 149 1.17 -7.87 9.85
C LEU A 149 -0.30 -8.24 9.66
N LEU A 150 -0.66 -9.51 9.81
CA LEU A 150 -2.05 -9.95 9.73
C LEU A 150 -2.89 -9.31 10.83
N GLU A 151 -2.36 -9.24 12.06
CA GLU A 151 -3.03 -8.57 13.17
C GLU A 151 -3.23 -7.07 12.89
N ALA A 152 -2.19 -6.38 12.44
CA ALA A 152 -2.23 -4.96 12.12
C ALA A 152 -3.16 -4.61 10.95
N THR A 153 -3.43 -5.58 10.07
CA THR A 153 -4.26 -5.40 8.86
C THR A 153 -5.65 -6.01 9.00
N LYS A 154 -6.03 -6.48 10.19
CA LYS A 154 -7.40 -6.94 10.44
C LYS A 154 -8.38 -5.80 10.09
N PRO A 155 -9.40 -6.07 9.26
CA PRO A 155 -10.47 -5.10 9.05
C PRO A 155 -11.19 -4.91 10.38
N GLU A 156 -11.15 -3.69 10.90
CA GLU A 156 -12.00 -3.31 12.03
C GLU A 156 -13.40 -3.04 11.52
N ASP A 157 -14.38 -3.57 12.25
CA ASP A 157 -15.78 -3.22 12.10
C ASP A 157 -15.97 -1.75 12.53
N GLY A 158 -15.68 -0.82 11.61
CA GLY A 158 -16.09 0.58 11.69
C GLY A 158 -15.12 1.57 12.35
N ASN A 159 -14.51 2.38 11.48
CA ASN A 159 -14.25 3.82 11.68
C ASN A 159 -13.11 4.23 12.63
N GLU A 160 -11.84 4.24 12.15
CA GLU A 160 -10.74 5.07 12.68
C GLU A 160 -9.50 5.04 11.74
N ASP A 161 -9.53 5.82 10.65
CA ASP A 161 -8.49 5.82 9.59
C ASP A 161 -7.21 6.62 9.94
N GLY A 162 -7.20 7.41 11.02
CA GLY A 162 -6.12 8.36 11.33
C GLY A 162 -4.95 7.80 12.14
N GLU A 163 -5.20 6.85 13.04
CA GLU A 163 -4.18 6.39 14.01
C GLU A 163 -3.34 5.20 13.47
N LYS A 164 -3.92 4.42 12.55
CA LYS A 164 -3.28 3.23 11.97
C LYS A 164 -2.18 3.52 10.97
N MET A 165 -2.27 4.61 10.19
CA MET A 165 -1.20 4.94 9.22
C MET A 165 0.14 5.20 9.92
N THR A 166 0.10 5.78 11.13
CA THR A 166 1.27 6.02 11.97
C THR A 166 1.86 4.71 12.52
N SER A 167 0.99 3.77 12.91
CA SER A 167 1.39 2.46 13.42
C SER A 167 1.99 1.57 12.33
N LEU A 168 1.40 1.57 11.13
CA LEU A 168 1.89 0.84 9.96
C LEU A 168 3.24 1.40 9.47
N ALA A 169 3.40 2.74 9.48
CA ALA A 169 4.68 3.39 9.16
C ALA A 169 5.77 3.02 10.18
N LEU A 170 5.44 2.96 11.48
CA LEU A 170 6.35 2.53 12.54
C LEU A 170 6.78 1.06 12.36
N ILE A 171 5.85 0.16 12.09
CA ILE A 171 6.15 -1.26 11.83
C ILE A 171 7.02 -1.42 10.57
N VAL A 172 6.67 -0.74 9.47
CA VAL A 172 7.48 -0.77 8.23
C VAL A 172 8.88 -0.21 8.46
N SER A 173 9.03 0.86 9.26
CA SER A 173 10.34 1.41 9.58
C SER A 173 11.17 0.49 10.49
N GLY A 174 10.54 -0.22 11.44
CA GLY A 174 11.19 -1.24 12.25
C GLY A 174 11.67 -2.44 11.42
N LEU A 175 10.80 -2.96 10.55
CA LEU A 175 11.14 -4.05 9.63
C LEU A 175 12.25 -3.67 8.65
N LYS A 176 12.28 -2.41 8.19
CA LYS A 176 13.34 -1.91 7.33
C LYS A 176 14.68 -1.80 8.07
N ALA A 177 14.67 -1.34 9.32
CA ALA A 177 15.87 -1.28 10.15
C ALA A 177 16.42 -2.67 10.51
N GLU A 178 15.55 -3.67 10.69
CA GLU A 178 15.96 -5.06 10.96
C GLU A 178 16.47 -5.79 9.70
N ASN A 179 15.99 -5.42 8.51
CA ASN A 179 16.43 -5.98 7.23
C ASN A 179 17.52 -5.16 6.50
N GLU A 180 17.92 -3.99 7.01
CA GLU A 180 19.07 -3.23 6.51
C GLU A 180 20.37 -4.01 6.77
N GLY A 181 20.69 -4.91 5.85
CA GLY A 181 21.84 -5.81 5.94
C GLY A 181 21.58 -7.21 5.37
N PHE A 182 20.32 -7.57 5.08
CA PHE A 182 19.98 -8.86 4.46
C PHE A 182 20.10 -8.77 2.93
N ASP A 183 21.31 -9.00 2.41
CA ASP A 183 21.54 -9.12 0.97
C ASP A 183 21.24 -10.55 0.50
N ILE A 184 20.09 -10.71 -0.18
CA ILE A 184 19.61 -11.98 -0.73
C ILE A 184 20.65 -12.63 -1.66
N LYS A 185 21.35 -11.84 -2.48
CA LYS A 185 22.39 -12.38 -3.38
C LYS A 185 23.61 -12.86 -2.61
N GLN A 186 23.96 -12.17 -1.53
CA GLN A 186 25.04 -12.61 -0.65
C GLN A 186 24.68 -13.91 0.10
N ALA A 187 23.42 -14.07 0.49
CA ALA A 187 22.91 -15.31 1.10
C ALA A 187 22.89 -16.46 0.09
N GLU A 188 22.41 -16.24 -1.13
CA GLU A 188 22.42 -17.23 -2.23
C GLU A 188 23.84 -17.70 -2.57
N GLY A 189 24.79 -16.77 -2.73
CA GLY A 189 26.19 -17.09 -3.00
C GLY A 189 26.86 -17.89 -1.87
N ARG A 190 26.50 -17.62 -0.61
CA ARG A 190 26.96 -18.41 0.55
C ARG A 190 26.40 -19.83 0.54
N ILE A 191 25.15 -20.01 0.11
CA ILE A 191 24.50 -21.33 0.00
C ILE A 191 25.15 -22.14 -1.13
N GLU A 192 25.33 -21.55 -2.32
CA GLU A 192 25.98 -22.23 -3.46
C GLU A 192 27.42 -22.64 -3.14
N ALA A 193 28.22 -21.76 -2.54
CA ALA A 193 29.59 -22.08 -2.15
C ALA A 193 29.65 -23.26 -1.17
N LYS A 194 28.67 -23.37 -0.26
CA LYS A 194 28.58 -24.45 0.71
C LYS A 194 28.09 -25.76 0.09
N LEU A 195 27.19 -25.70 -0.88
CA LEU A 195 26.76 -26.85 -1.68
C LEU A 195 27.91 -27.41 -2.53
N GLU A 196 28.76 -26.55 -3.09
CA GLU A 196 29.94 -26.94 -3.86
C GLU A 196 31.01 -27.62 -2.99
N GLN A 197 31.21 -27.14 -1.75
CA GLN A 197 32.08 -27.80 -0.77
C GLN A 197 31.60 -29.20 -0.36
N LEU A 198 30.28 -29.43 -0.36
CA LEU A 198 29.69 -30.73 -0.03
C LEU A 198 29.69 -31.72 -1.19
N ARG A 199 30.02 -31.27 -2.41
CA ARG A 199 30.14 -32.10 -3.62
C ARG A 199 31.56 -32.65 -3.83
N LYS A 200 32.56 -32.15 -3.10
CA LYS A 200 33.95 -32.64 -3.11
C LYS A 200 34.17 -33.62 -1.96
#